data_AF-A0A512RF19-F1
#
_entry.id   AF-A0A512RF19-F1
#
_cell.length_a   1.000
_cell.length_b   1.000
_cell.length_c   1.000
_cell.angle_alpha   90.00
_cell.angle_beta   90.00
_cell.angle_gamma   90.00
#
_symmetry.space_group_name_H-M   'P 1'
#
loop_
_entity.id
_entity.type
_entity.pdbx_description
1 polymer ?
#
loop_
_entity_poly.entity_id
_entity_poly.type
_entity_poly.pdbx_seq_one_letter_code
_entity_poly.pdbx_strand_id
1 'polypeptide(L)'
;MSVNHYDKAVPVELLEVIAEIQALPSFAYFALAGGTNLALRYNHRRSIDIDLFSNLITGISGLEAMKRDLEAWFGKARQRYCSPEVDERQQSKG
;
A
#
# COMPACT_ATOMS: atom_id res chain seq x y z
N MET A 1 -21.33 2.72 -13.07
CA MET A 1 -20.01 2.22 -12.65
C MET A 1 -20.23 1.25 -11.49
N SER A 2 -19.70 0.03 -11.56
CA SER A 2 -19.85 -0.94 -10.46
C SER A 2 -19.05 -0.43 -9.26
N VAL A 3 -19.71 -0.20 -8.13
CA VAL A 3 -19.02 0.12 -6.88
C VAL A 3 -18.13 -1.06 -6.54
N ASN A 4 -16.82 -0.85 -6.42
CA ASN A 4 -15.90 -1.90 -6.05
C ASN A 4 -16.20 -2.33 -4.60
N HIS A 5 -16.79 -3.52 -4.42
CA HIS A 5 -17.30 -3.96 -3.12
C HIS A 5 -16.19 -4.09 -2.05
N TYR A 6 -14.92 -4.16 -2.48
CA TYR A 6 -13.75 -4.22 -1.62
C TYR A 6 -13.40 -2.89 -0.94
N ASP A 7 -13.86 -1.76 -1.48
CA ASP A 7 -13.50 -0.41 -0.98
C ASP A 7 -13.85 -0.20 0.50
N LYS A 8 -14.86 -0.94 1.00
CA LYS A 8 -15.23 -0.93 2.42
C LYS A 8 -14.16 -1.54 3.33
N ALA A 9 -13.46 -2.57 2.88
CA ALA A 9 -12.43 -3.27 3.66
C ALA A 9 -11.02 -2.75 3.36
N VAL A 10 -10.69 -2.55 2.09
CA VAL A 10 -9.38 -2.07 1.65
C VAL A 10 -9.62 -0.95 0.63
N PRO A 11 -9.20 0.30 0.94
CA PRO A 11 -9.40 1.44 0.04
C PRO A 11 -8.81 1.17 -1.34
N VAL A 12 -9.47 1.67 -2.38
CA VAL A 12 -9.00 1.49 -3.78
C VAL A 12 -7.57 2.01 -3.96
N GLU A 13 -7.22 3.14 -3.35
CA GLU A 13 -5.88 3.72 -3.44
C GLU A 13 -4.83 2.80 -2.81
N LEU A 14 -5.19 2.06 -1.75
CA LEU A 14 -4.31 1.09 -1.13
C LEU A 14 -4.12 -0.16 -2.02
N LEU A 15 -5.15 -0.58 -2.74
CA LEU A 15 -5.03 -1.66 -3.74
C LEU A 15 -4.09 -1.26 -4.88
N GLU A 16 -4.17 -0.02 -5.35
CA GLU A 16 -3.24 0.53 -6.34
C GLU A 16 -1.80 0.52 -5.83
N VAL A 17 -1.57 1.03 -4.61
CA VAL A 17 -0.23 1.04 -3.99
C VAL A 17 0.32 -0.39 -3.82
N ILE A 18 -0.50 -1.34 -3.37
CA ILE A 18 -0.08 -2.76 -3.23
C ILE A 18 0.31 -3.34 -4.59
N ALA A 19 -0.48 -3.10 -5.64
CA ALA A 19 -0.18 -3.58 -6.98
C ALA A 19 1.11 -2.94 -7.53
N GLU A 20 1.32 -1.65 -7.32
CA GLU A 20 2.53 -0.93 -7.71
C GLU A 20 3.77 -1.47 -6.98
N ILE A 21 3.70 -1.69 -5.66
CA ILE A 21 4.82 -2.25 -4.87
C ILE A 21 5.16 -3.67 -5.33
N GLN A 22 4.15 -4.54 -5.55
CA GLN A 22 4.38 -5.92 -5.98
C GLN A 22 4.93 -6.04 -7.42
N ALA A 23 4.80 -4.98 -8.23
CA ALA A 23 5.41 -4.91 -9.55
C ALA A 23 6.90 -4.52 -9.52
N LEU A 24 7.42 -4.05 -8.39
CA LEU A 24 8.83 -3.65 -8.26
C LEU A 24 9.75 -4.88 -8.20
N PRO A 25 10.90 -4.88 -8.91
CA PRO A 25 11.81 -6.03 -8.93
C PRO A 25 12.29 -6.49 -7.55
N SER A 26 12.59 -5.54 -6.64
CA SER A 26 13.02 -5.88 -5.28
C SER A 26 11.97 -6.59 -4.43
N PHE A 27 10.70 -6.58 -4.87
CA PHE A 27 9.56 -7.20 -4.18
C PHE A 27 9.03 -8.47 -4.88
N ALA A 28 9.68 -8.95 -5.95
CA ALA A 28 9.18 -10.05 -6.78
C ALA A 28 8.90 -11.37 -6.02
N TYR A 29 9.53 -11.56 -4.85
CA TYR A 29 9.34 -12.74 -3.98
C TYR A 29 8.58 -12.43 -2.69
N PHE A 30 7.89 -11.30 -2.64
CA PHE A 30 7.06 -10.91 -1.51
C PHE A 30 5.57 -11.05 -1.86
N ALA A 31 4.79 -11.54 -0.92
CA ALA A 31 3.34 -11.64 -1.01
C ALA A 31 2.67 -10.77 0.06
N LEU A 32 1.48 -10.25 -0.25
CA LEU A 32 0.64 -9.54 0.72
C LEU A 32 0.21 -10.51 1.83
N ALA A 33 0.49 -10.14 3.07
CA ALA A 33 0.26 -10.94 4.25
C ALA A 33 -0.64 -10.20 5.26
N GLY A 34 -0.70 -10.76 6.47
CA GLY A 34 -1.29 -10.09 7.63
C GLY A 34 -2.78 -9.75 7.49
N GLY A 35 -3.17 -8.72 8.24
CA GLY A 35 -4.57 -8.31 8.39
C GLY A 35 -5.19 -7.82 7.09
N THR A 36 -4.41 -7.17 6.23
CA THR A 36 -4.88 -6.59 4.97
C THR A 36 -5.16 -7.66 3.92
N ASN A 37 -4.34 -8.71 3.79
CA ASN A 37 -4.66 -9.86 2.94
C ASN A 37 -5.95 -10.57 3.39
N LEU A 38 -6.17 -10.71 4.71
CA LEU A 38 -7.42 -11.29 5.24
C LEU A 38 -8.62 -10.37 5.03
N ALA A 39 -8.44 -9.06 5.18
CA ALA A 39 -9.50 -8.07 4.92
C ALA A 39 -9.92 -8.09 3.46
N LEU A 40 -8.96 -8.17 2.53
CA LEU A 40 -9.22 -8.30 1.10
C LEU A 40 -9.98 -9.58 0.75
N ARG A 41 -9.60 -10.72 1.34
CA ARG A 41 -10.24 -12.02 1.08
C ARG A 41 -11.66 -12.14 1.65
N TYR A 42 -11.88 -11.64 2.87
CA TYR A 42 -13.12 -11.90 3.61
C TYR A 42 -14.03 -10.67 3.74
N ASN A 43 -13.59 -9.48 3.34
CA ASN A 43 -14.34 -8.22 3.48
C ASN A 43 -14.90 -7.99 4.90
N HIS A 44 -14.17 -8.45 5.92
CA HIS A 44 -14.69 -8.62 7.28
C HIS A 44 -14.46 -7.40 8.18
N ARG A 45 -13.50 -6.53 7.82
CA ARG A 45 -13.18 -5.28 8.51
C ARG A 45 -12.37 -4.36 7.61
N ARG A 46 -12.28 -3.08 7.99
CA ARG A 46 -11.35 -2.14 7.37
C ARG A 46 -9.90 -2.46 7.78
N SER A 47 -8.96 -2.37 6.84
CA SER A 47 -7.52 -2.53 7.05
C SER A 47 -6.76 -1.59 6.12
N ILE A 48 -5.73 -0.90 6.64
CA ILE A 48 -4.95 0.08 5.88
C ILE A 48 -3.43 -0.13 5.95
N ASP A 49 -2.98 -1.16 6.66
CA ASP A 49 -1.57 -1.51 6.77
C ASP A 49 -1.11 -2.34 5.56
N ILE A 50 0.19 -2.38 5.28
CA ILE A 50 0.79 -3.27 4.28
C ILE A 50 1.80 -4.17 4.99
N ASP A 51 1.45 -5.45 5.09
CA ASP A 51 2.38 -6.50 5.53
C ASP A 51 2.83 -7.29 4.30
N LEU A 52 4.13 -7.41 4.10
CA LEU A 52 4.71 -8.22 3.02
C LEU A 52 5.56 -9.34 3.62
N PHE A 53 5.38 -10.56 3.08
CA PHE A 53 6.10 -11.74 3.52
C PHE A 53 6.82 -12.40 2.35
N SER A 54 8.06 -12.83 2.57
CA SER A 54 8.85 -13.61 1.61
C SER A 54 9.34 -14.89 2.26
N ASN A 55 9.44 -15.97 1.48
CA ASN A 55 10.09 -17.21 1.89
C ASN A 55 11.61 -17.17 1.68
N LEU A 56 12.16 -16.04 1.23
CA LEU A 56 13.60 -15.83 1.03
C LEU A 56 14.18 -15.00 2.17
N ILE A 57 15.46 -15.24 2.49
CA ILE A 57 16.21 -14.40 3.43
C ILE A 57 16.52 -13.08 2.73
N THR A 58 15.93 -12.00 3.24
CA THR A 58 16.25 -10.65 2.80
C THR A 58 17.33 -10.07 3.71
N GLY A 59 18.58 -10.07 3.23
CA GLY A 59 19.69 -9.41 3.92
C GLY A 59 19.63 -7.89 3.78
N ILE A 60 20.60 -7.20 4.40
CA ILE A 60 20.72 -5.73 4.36
C ILE A 60 20.73 -5.20 2.92
N SER A 61 21.44 -5.86 2.00
CA SER A 61 21.49 -5.45 0.60
C SER A 61 20.11 -5.50 -0.10
N GLY A 62 19.27 -6.47 0.26
CA GLY A 62 17.90 -6.58 -0.23
C GLY A 62 17.00 -5.49 0.34
N LEU A 63 17.12 -5.19 1.64
CA LEU A 63 16.42 -4.06 2.26
C LEU A 63 16.79 -2.73 1.60
N GLU A 64 18.07 -2.49 1.32
CA GLU A 64 18.53 -1.28 0.63
C GLU A 64 18.03 -1.22 -0.82
N ALA A 65 17.92 -2.36 -1.52
CA ALA A 65 17.32 -2.40 -2.86
C ALA A 65 15.84 -2.02 -2.81
N MET A 66 15.08 -2.57 -1.86
CA MET A 66 13.68 -2.21 -1.65
C MET A 66 13.49 -0.74 -1.33
N LYS A 67 14.33 -0.17 -0.47
CA LYS A 67 14.31 1.27 -0.16
C LYS A 67 14.53 2.10 -1.43
N ARG A 68 15.54 1.77 -2.24
CA ARG A 68 15.83 2.48 -3.50
C ARG A 68 14.68 2.40 -4.49
N ASP A 69 14.08 1.22 -4.66
CA ASP A 69 12.95 1.03 -5.60
C ASP A 69 11.73 1.83 -5.15
N LEU A 70 11.41 1.81 -3.85
CA LEU A 70 10.31 2.60 -3.28
C LEU A 70 10.56 4.12 -3.43
N GLU A 71 11.76 4.60 -3.11
CA GLU A 71 12.14 6.00 -3.27
C GLU A 71 12.11 6.44 -4.74
N ALA A 72 12.58 5.59 -5.65
CA ALA A 72 12.57 5.87 -7.09
C ALA A 72 11.15 5.92 -7.69
N TRP A 73 10.26 5.04 -7.22
CA TRP A 73 8.87 4.96 -7.68
C TRP A 73 8.00 6.05 -7.05
N PHE A 74 7.91 6.09 -5.72
CA PHE A 74 7.01 6.99 -5.00
C PHE A 74 7.61 8.38 -4.74
N GLY A 75 8.94 8.51 -4.71
CA GLY A 75 9.59 9.83 -4.60
C GLY A 75 9.28 10.75 -5.79
N LYS A 76 8.99 10.18 -6.97
CA LYS A 76 8.50 10.89 -8.16
C LYS A 76 7.00 11.18 -8.09
N ALA A 77 6.23 10.37 -7.35
CA ALA A 77 4.77 10.37 -7.34
C ALA A 77 4.14 11.25 -6.24
N ARG A 78 4.89 12.17 -5.60
CA ARG A 78 4.38 13.04 -4.50
C ARG A 78 3.10 13.81 -4.84
N GLN A 79 2.76 13.95 -6.12
CA GLN A 79 1.54 14.64 -6.57
C GLN A 79 0.31 13.73 -6.70
N ARG A 80 0.46 12.40 -6.84
CA ARG A 80 -0.64 11.48 -7.18
C ARG A 80 -1.50 11.05 -5.99
N TYR A 81 -0.90 10.91 -4.81
CA TYR A 81 -1.59 10.43 -3.60
C TYR A 81 -2.00 11.55 -2.62
N CYS A 82 -1.77 12.81 -2.98
CA CYS A 82 -2.28 13.97 -2.24
C CYS A 82 -3.72 14.23 -2.70
N SER A 83 -4.69 13.54 -2.10
CA SER A 83 -6.09 13.87 -2.34
C SER A 83 -6.39 15.21 -1.64
N PRO A 84 -6.96 16.22 -2.32
CA PRO A 84 -7.27 17.53 -1.72
C PRO A 84 -8.30 17.46 -0.59
N GLU A 85 -8.95 16.30 -0.38
CA GLU A 85 -10.09 16.14 0.52
C GLU A 85 -9.71 15.74 1.97
N VAL A 86 -8.42 15.63 2.32
CA VAL A 86 -8.00 15.26 3.69
C VAL A 86 -7.38 16.43 4.49
N ASP A 87 -7.37 17.65 3.93
CA ASP A 87 -6.87 18.86 4.60
C ASP A 87 -7.99 19.72 5.24
N GLU A 88 -9.18 19.17 5.50
CA GLU A 88 -10.27 19.92 6.15
C GLU A 88 -10.41 19.65 7.66
N ARG A 89 -9.52 18.84 8.26
CA ARG A 89 -9.58 18.55 9.71
C ARG A 89 -8.51 19.23 10.57
N GLN A 90 -7.89 20.31 10.08
CA GLN A 90 -7.06 21.19 10.92
C GLN A 90 -7.43 22.69 10.85
N GLN A 91 -8.61 23.05 10.32
CA GLN A 91 -9.16 24.41 10.41
C GLN A 91 -10.52 24.41 11.12
N SER A 92 -10.57 23.91 12.35
CA SER A 92 -11.67 24.18 13.27
C SER A 92 -11.22 23.88 14.70
N LYS A 93 -10.38 24.76 15.24
CA LYS A 93 -10.42 25.21 16.64
C LYS A 93 -9.82 26.61 16.69
N GLY A 94 -10.70 27.61 16.59
CA GLY A 94 -10.47 28.89 17.23
C GLY A 94 -10.59 28.76 18.74
#